data_AF-A0A380NIW0-F1
#
_entry.id   AF-A0A380NIW0-F1
#
_cell.length_a   1.000
_cell.length_b   1.000
_cell.length_c   1.000
_cell.angle_alpha   90.00
_cell.angle_beta   90.00
_cell.angle_gamma   90.00
#
_symmetry.space_group_name_H-M   'P 1'
#
loop_
_entity.id
_entity.type
_entity.pdbx_description
1 polymer ?
#
loop_
_entity_poly.entity_id
_entity_poly.type
_entity_poly.pdbx_seq_one_letter_code
_entity_poly.pdbx_strand_id
1 'polypeptide(L)'
;MANSVGTHLLIDLYTCLEDVMDSPLIIQESVTNALEAAQQPIDEISCQVLDDEVVLFAVSPHCHIAVHAYPDMGYVAVDIYTFNNPLQATLIMRVLKQSFGAERVKATSINRGDFGSIRDMKPRKKTSLSALARVTRTRMRLQQTGTKLKSTGAKVFKVISKKNRHQQPLD
;
A
#
# COMPACT_ATOMS: atom_id res chain seq x y z
N MET A 1 12.82 -21.59 0.57
CA MET A 1 12.06 -20.84 1.59
C MET A 1 12.01 -19.40 1.12
N ALA A 2 10.87 -18.73 1.24
CA ALA A 2 10.73 -17.35 0.75
C ALA A 2 11.75 -16.44 1.46
N ASN A 3 12.54 -15.69 0.67
CA ASN A 3 13.61 -14.85 1.19
C ASN A 3 13.05 -13.46 1.53
N SER A 4 12.11 -13.42 2.48
CA SER A 4 11.44 -12.20 2.90
C SER A 4 12.00 -11.67 4.21
N VAL A 5 12.23 -10.37 4.26
CA VAL A 5 12.82 -9.69 5.42
C VAL A 5 11.82 -9.28 6.49
N GLY A 6 10.52 -9.34 6.21
CA GLY A 6 9.47 -9.07 7.19
C GLY A 6 8.23 -9.90 6.98
N THR A 7 7.33 -9.87 7.95
CA THR A 7 6.02 -10.53 7.91
C THR A 7 4.96 -9.50 8.26
N HIS A 8 3.85 -9.50 7.53
CA HIS A 8 2.67 -8.72 7.85
C HIS A 8 1.50 -9.66 7.98
N LEU A 9 0.95 -9.76 9.19
CA LEU A 9 -0.19 -10.59 9.51
C LEU A 9 -1.42 -9.69 9.56
N LEU A 10 -2.35 -9.92 8.63
CA LEU A 10 -3.66 -9.26 8.57
C LEU A 10 -4.68 -10.19 9.23
N ILE A 11 -5.37 -9.73 10.26
CA ILE A 11 -6.21 -10.56 11.12
C ILE A 11 -7.59 -9.94 11.22
N ASP A 12 -8.59 -10.76 10.95
CA ASP A 12 -9.99 -10.50 11.27
C ASP A 12 -10.36 -11.31 12.51
N LEU A 13 -10.73 -10.63 13.59
CA LEU A 13 -11.30 -11.22 14.80
C LEU A 13 -12.82 -11.00 14.78
N TYR A 14 -13.58 -12.07 14.95
CA TYR A 14 -15.05 -12.02 14.95
C TYR A 14 -15.64 -12.58 16.24
N THR A 15 -16.85 -12.10 16.56
CA THR A 15 -17.55 -12.42 17.80
C THR A 15 -16.68 -12.07 19.00
N CYS A 16 -16.17 -10.84 19.00
CA CYS A 16 -15.40 -10.27 20.10
C CYS A 16 -16.33 -9.81 21.23
N LEU A 17 -15.78 -9.68 22.44
CA LEU A 17 -16.54 -9.22 23.61
C LEU A 17 -16.79 -7.71 23.51
N GLU A 18 -18.06 -7.31 23.59
CA GLU A 18 -18.51 -5.92 23.50
C GLU A 18 -17.83 -5.02 24.54
N ASP A 19 -17.82 -5.45 25.81
CA ASP A 19 -17.17 -4.75 26.93
C ASP A 19 -15.67 -4.45 26.70
N VAL A 20 -15.00 -5.28 25.91
CA VAL A 20 -13.57 -5.11 25.57
C VAL A 20 -13.40 -4.08 24.46
N MET A 21 -14.29 -4.08 23.46
CA MET A 21 -14.20 -3.20 22.29
C MET A 21 -14.71 -1.79 22.56
N ASP A 22 -15.63 -1.62 23.51
CA ASP A 22 -16.21 -0.30 23.82
C ASP A 22 -15.30 0.54 24.74
N SER A 23 -14.22 -0.04 25.26
CA SER A 23 -13.27 0.65 26.13
C SER A 23 -11.92 0.87 25.44
N PRO A 24 -11.61 2.12 25.02
CA PRO A 24 -10.32 2.48 24.46
C PRO A 24 -9.14 2.11 25.37
N LEU A 25 -9.34 2.19 26.69
CA LEU A 25 -8.35 1.79 27.69
C LEU A 25 -8.06 0.29 27.64
N ILE A 26 -9.09 -0.55 27.58
CA ILE A 26 -8.92 -2.01 27.51
C ILE A 26 -8.28 -2.41 26.19
N ILE A 27 -8.65 -1.76 25.08
CA ILE A 27 -8.01 -1.98 23.78
C ILE A 27 -6.51 -1.65 23.86
N GLN A 28 -6.17 -0.50 24.46
CA GLN A 28 -4.77 -0.09 24.64
C GLN A 28 -3.99 -1.05 25.53
N GLU A 29 -4.57 -1.50 26.64
CA GLU A 29 -3.98 -2.51 27.52
C GLU A 29 -3.80 -3.85 26.80
N SER A 30 -4.77 -4.26 25.98
CA SER A 30 -4.70 -5.50 25.20
C SER A 30 -3.53 -5.51 24.24
N VAL A 31 -3.30 -4.39 23.54
CA VAL A 31 -2.16 -4.23 22.63
C VAL A 31 -0.84 -4.14 23.38
N THR A 32 -0.81 -3.41 24.50
CA THR A 32 0.37 -3.29 25.36
C THR A 32 0.81 -4.66 25.88
N ASN A 33 -0.13 -5.42 26.45
CA ASN A 33 0.12 -6.78 26.96
C ASN A 33 0.60 -7.74 25.85
N ALA A 34 0.08 -7.60 24.64
CA ALA A 34 0.50 -8.42 23.51
C ALA A 34 1.95 -8.12 23.07
N LEU A 35 2.35 -6.85 23.06
CA LEU A 35 3.73 -6.43 22.77
C LEU A 35 4.69 -6.84 23.90
N GLU A 36 4.29 -6.68 25.16
CA GLU A 36 5.07 -7.12 26.32
C GLU A 36 5.30 -8.64 26.33
N ALA A 37 4.26 -9.43 26.03
CA ALA A 37 4.38 -10.88 25.91
C ALA A 37 5.38 -11.28 24.80
N ALA A 38 5.49 -10.46 23.75
CA ALA A 38 6.46 -10.64 22.67
C ALA A 38 7.84 -10.04 22.96
N GLN A 39 8.05 -9.48 24.17
CA GLN A 39 9.27 -8.75 24.58
C GLN A 39 9.60 -7.61 23.62
N GLN A 40 8.56 -6.97 23.08
CA GLN A 40 8.66 -5.91 22.10
C GLN A 40 8.44 -4.57 22.80
N PRO A 41 9.42 -3.65 22.83
CA PRO A 41 9.26 -2.35 23.48
C PRO A 41 8.24 -1.49 22.71
N ILE A 42 7.65 -0.48 23.35
CA ILE A 42 6.68 0.41 22.72
C ILE A 42 7.30 1.81 22.66
N ASP A 43 7.46 2.36 21.45
CA ASP A 43 7.94 3.73 21.25
C ASP A 43 6.78 4.72 21.37
N GLU A 44 5.63 4.37 20.78
CA GLU A 44 4.43 5.18 20.77
C GLU A 44 3.18 4.30 20.70
N ILE A 45 2.12 4.71 21.39
CA ILE A 45 0.79 4.13 21.25
C ILE A 45 -0.22 5.27 21.24
N SER A 46 -1.07 5.30 20.23
CA SER A 46 -2.11 6.32 20.04
C SER A 46 -3.45 5.64 19.81
N CYS A 47 -4.49 6.20 20.41
CA CYS A 47 -5.86 5.71 20.31
C CYS A 47 -6.78 6.87 19.95
N GLN A 48 -7.65 6.65 18.96
CA GLN A 48 -8.66 7.58 18.50
C GLN A 48 -10.02 6.91 18.59
N VAL A 49 -10.96 7.57 19.24
CA VAL A 49 -12.34 7.12 19.40
C VAL A 49 -13.20 7.89 18.43
N LEU A 50 -13.95 7.18 17.59
CA LEU A 50 -14.96 7.70 16.68
C LEU A 50 -16.34 7.18 17.10
N ASP A 51 -17.39 7.63 16.42
CA ASP A 51 -18.77 7.26 16.76
C ASP A 51 -19.05 5.76 16.54
N ASP A 52 -18.40 5.12 15.56
CA ASP A 52 -18.63 3.74 15.14
C ASP A 52 -17.39 2.83 15.27
N GLU A 53 -16.21 3.41 15.54
CA GLU A 53 -14.96 2.66 15.65
C GLU A 53 -13.99 3.22 16.70
N VAL A 54 -13.18 2.33 17.26
CA VAL A 54 -11.97 2.70 18.01
C VAL A 54 -10.75 2.29 17.20
N VAL A 55 -9.90 3.27 16.87
CA VAL A 55 -8.68 3.08 16.08
C VAL A 55 -7.46 3.21 16.99
N LEU A 56 -6.59 2.21 17.00
CA LEU A 56 -5.35 2.23 17.76
C LEU A 56 -4.16 1.92 16.87
N PHE A 57 -3.09 2.69 17.03
CA PHE A 57 -1.82 2.44 16.36
C PHE A 57 -0.67 2.43 17.38
N ALA A 58 0.08 1.34 17.39
CA ALA A 58 1.26 1.15 18.23
C ALA A 58 2.51 0.98 17.35
N VAL A 59 3.56 1.74 17.68
CA VAL A 59 4.85 1.75 16.99
C VAL A 59 5.92 1.23 17.93
N SER A 60 6.80 0.42 17.35
CA SER A 60 7.93 -0.19 18.03
C SER A 60 9.09 -0.35 17.05
N PRO A 61 10.36 -0.48 17.52
CA PRO A 61 11.47 -0.74 16.62
C PRO A 61 11.21 -1.99 15.78
N HIS A 62 11.16 -1.82 14.45
CA HIS A 62 10.93 -2.90 13.49
C HIS A 62 9.55 -3.59 13.58
N CYS A 63 8.58 -3.01 14.28
CA CYS A 63 7.25 -3.58 14.47
C CYS A 63 6.17 -2.48 14.50
N HIS A 64 4.98 -2.78 13.99
CA HIS A 64 3.80 -1.97 14.29
C HIS A 64 2.55 -2.83 14.42
N ILE A 65 1.59 -2.33 15.19
CA ILE A 65 0.25 -2.88 15.31
C ILE A 65 -0.76 -1.79 14.99
N ALA A 66 -1.67 -2.06 14.06
CA ALA A 66 -2.86 -1.25 13.85
C ALA A 66 -4.09 -2.07 14.25
N VAL A 67 -5.03 -1.43 14.95
CA VAL A 67 -6.29 -2.03 15.38
C VAL A 67 -7.43 -1.10 14.98
N HIS A 68 -8.45 -1.67 14.34
CA HIS A 68 -9.75 -1.04 14.15
C HIS A 68 -10.80 -1.92 14.82
N ALA A 69 -11.41 -1.45 15.89
CA ALA A 69 -12.47 -2.15 16.61
C ALA A 69 -13.83 -1.53 16.28
N TYR A 70 -14.80 -2.37 15.92
CA TYR A 70 -16.18 -2.01 15.60
C TYR A 70 -17.10 -2.71 16.61
N PRO A 71 -17.42 -2.07 17.77
CA PRO A 71 -18.16 -2.69 18.87
C PRO A 71 -19.51 -3.28 18.41
N ASP A 72 -20.30 -2.49 17.68
CA ASP A 72 -21.63 -2.87 17.16
C ASP A 72 -21.61 -4.14 16.28
N MET A 73 -20.47 -4.42 15.65
CA MET A 73 -20.30 -5.57 14.76
C MET A 73 -19.67 -6.79 15.45
N GLY A 74 -19.20 -6.65 16.69
CA GLY A 74 -18.40 -7.68 17.34
C GLY A 74 -17.13 -8.01 16.58
N TYR A 75 -16.54 -7.02 15.89
CA TYR A 75 -15.48 -7.22 14.89
C TYR A 75 -14.26 -6.34 15.16
N VAL A 76 -13.07 -6.93 15.05
CA VAL A 76 -11.81 -6.21 15.17
C VAL A 76 -10.88 -6.60 14.03
N ALA A 77 -10.43 -5.61 13.26
CA ALA A 77 -9.37 -5.76 12.28
C ALA A 77 -8.03 -5.43 12.92
N VAL A 78 -7.04 -6.31 12.77
CA VAL A 78 -5.69 -6.13 13.32
C VAL A 78 -4.63 -6.38 12.25
N ASP A 79 -3.73 -5.42 12.11
CA ASP A 79 -2.53 -5.51 11.28
C ASP A 79 -1.30 -5.61 12.18
N ILE A 80 -0.53 -6.69 12.06
CA ILE A 80 0.73 -6.89 12.81
C ILE A 80 1.87 -7.01 11.81
N TYR A 81 2.72 -5.99 11.76
CA TYR A 81 3.94 -6.03 10.98
C TYR A 81 5.15 -6.28 11.87
N THR A 82 6.01 -7.21 11.48
CA THR A 82 7.33 -7.40 12.08
C THR A 82 8.40 -7.50 11.00
N PHE A 83 9.60 -6.99 11.29
CA PHE A 83 10.76 -7.11 10.42
C PHE A 83 11.82 -8.00 11.10
N ASN A 84 12.33 -8.98 10.35
CA ASN A 84 13.35 -9.95 10.76
C ASN A 84 13.00 -10.82 11.99
N ASN A 85 11.71 -10.92 12.37
CA ASN A 85 11.25 -11.76 13.48
C ASN A 85 9.78 -12.22 13.32
N PRO A 86 9.50 -13.25 12.51
CA PRO A 86 8.12 -13.70 12.23
C PRO A 86 7.43 -14.39 13.41
N LEU A 87 8.19 -14.97 14.36
CA LEU A 87 7.63 -15.70 15.49
C LEU A 87 6.85 -14.80 16.45
N GLN A 88 7.27 -13.54 16.59
CA GLN A 88 6.57 -12.56 17.42
C GLN A 88 5.16 -12.23 16.89
N ALA A 89 4.97 -12.14 15.57
CA ALA A 89 3.65 -11.81 15.00
C ALA A 89 2.58 -12.83 15.37
N THR A 90 2.95 -14.12 15.40
CA THR A 90 2.01 -15.21 15.77
C THR A 90 1.69 -15.18 17.27
N LEU A 91 2.67 -14.83 18.11
CA LEU A 91 2.47 -14.68 19.55
C LEU A 91 1.54 -13.50 19.86
N ILE A 92 1.79 -12.33 19.26
CA ILE A 92 0.97 -11.13 19.39
C ILE A 92 -0.47 -11.44 18.96
N MET A 93 -0.67 -12.07 17.79
CA MET A 93 -2.00 -12.50 17.34
C MET A 93 -2.72 -13.37 18.38
N ARG A 94 -2.02 -14.34 18.98
CA ARG A 94 -2.62 -15.25 19.97
C ARG A 94 -3.07 -14.50 21.22
N VAL A 95 -2.27 -13.57 21.71
CA VAL A 95 -2.62 -12.75 22.88
C VAL A 95 -3.81 -11.85 22.55
N LEU A 96 -3.78 -11.15 21.42
CA LEU A 96 -4.89 -10.28 21.01
C LEU A 96 -6.19 -11.07 20.84
N LYS A 97 -6.15 -12.25 20.20
CA LYS A 97 -7.33 -13.13 20.12
C LYS A 97 -7.95 -13.40 21.50
N GLN A 98 -7.11 -13.69 22.49
CA GLN A 98 -7.55 -13.96 23.85
C GLN A 98 -8.10 -12.71 24.53
N SER A 99 -7.39 -11.58 24.42
CA SER A 99 -7.80 -10.29 25.00
C SER A 99 -9.16 -9.83 24.48
N PHE A 100 -9.40 -9.94 23.17
CA PHE A 100 -10.68 -9.60 22.54
C PHE A 100 -11.76 -10.67 22.72
N GLY A 101 -11.43 -11.81 23.32
CA GLY A 101 -12.37 -12.94 23.49
C GLY A 101 -12.91 -13.48 22.17
N ALA A 102 -12.16 -13.34 21.06
CA ALA A 102 -12.66 -13.66 19.73
C ALA A 102 -12.89 -15.17 19.54
N GLU A 103 -14.13 -15.55 19.21
CA GLU A 103 -14.47 -16.96 18.93
C GLU A 103 -13.88 -17.43 17.60
N ARG A 104 -13.87 -16.56 16.59
CA ARG A 104 -13.44 -16.88 15.23
C ARG A 104 -12.35 -15.93 14.77
N VAL A 105 -11.37 -16.50 14.09
CA VAL A 105 -10.23 -15.76 13.55
C VAL A 105 -10.00 -16.14 12.10
N LYS A 106 -9.77 -15.15 11.26
CA LYS A 106 -9.22 -15.34 9.93
C LYS A 106 -7.94 -14.52 9.83
N ALA A 107 -6.83 -15.18 9.52
CA ALA A 107 -5.53 -14.54 9.42
C ALA A 107 -4.89 -14.82 8.06
N THR A 108 -4.32 -13.78 7.46
CA THR A 108 -3.55 -13.88 6.21
C THR A 108 -2.14 -13.34 6.46
N SER A 109 -1.13 -14.17 6.21
CA SER A 109 0.27 -13.76 6.31
C SER A 109 0.79 -13.32 4.95
N ILE A 110 1.43 -12.15 4.92
CA ILE A 110 2.10 -11.59 3.76
C ILE A 110 3.59 -11.44 4.07
N ASN A 111 4.41 -12.09 3.25
CA ASN A 111 5.85 -11.90 3.27
C ASN A 111 6.22 -10.51 2.75
N ARG A 112 6.92 -9.73 3.56
CA ARG A 112 7.32 -8.36 3.26
C ARG A 112 8.79 -8.33 2.85
N GLY A 113 9.08 -7.58 1.79
CA GLY A 113 10.41 -7.56 1.18
C GLY A 113 10.83 -8.96 0.69
N ASP A 114 9.91 -9.71 0.09
CA ASP A 114 10.29 -10.82 -0.79
C ASP A 114 10.91 -10.22 -2.05
N PHE A 115 12.24 -10.23 -2.08
CA PHE A 115 13.00 -9.57 -3.15
C PHE A 115 13.05 -10.38 -4.45
N GLY A 116 12.47 -11.58 -4.50
CA GLY A 116 12.25 -12.39 -5.71
C GLY A 116 13.34 -12.27 -6.78
N SER A 117 12.94 -12.03 -8.03
CA SER A 117 13.80 -11.51 -9.10
C SER A 117 13.59 -9.99 -9.26
N ILE A 118 14.58 -9.23 -9.74
CA ILE A 118 14.48 -7.76 -10.00
C ILE A 118 13.23 -7.38 -10.83
N ARG A 119 12.67 -8.30 -11.62
CA ARG A 119 11.44 -8.09 -12.42
C ARG A 119 10.17 -8.00 -11.57
N ASP A 120 10.14 -8.63 -10.41
CA ASP A 120 8.99 -8.67 -9.50
C ASP A 120 8.91 -7.43 -8.60
N MET A 121 10.01 -6.69 -8.47
CA MET A 121 10.12 -5.47 -7.65
C MET A 121 9.60 -4.19 -8.34
N LYS A 122 9.26 -4.23 -9.64
CA LYS A 122 8.62 -3.08 -10.31
C LYS A 122 7.14 -3.04 -9.92
N PRO A 123 6.58 -1.89 -9.50
CA PRO A 123 5.14 -1.75 -9.37
C PRO A 123 4.52 -2.16 -10.71
N ARG A 124 3.75 -3.25 -10.74
CA ARG A 124 2.98 -3.62 -11.92
C ARG A 124 1.90 -2.56 -12.08
N LYS A 125 2.22 -1.43 -12.74
CA LYS A 125 1.19 -0.61 -13.38
C LYS A 125 0.59 -1.48 -14.48
N LYS A 126 -0.39 -2.31 -14.11
CA LYS A 126 -1.34 -2.86 -15.08
C LYS A 126 -2.10 -1.63 -15.60
N THR A 127 -1.58 -1.00 -16.64
CA THR A 127 -2.42 -0.14 -17.45
C THR A 127 -3.45 -1.07 -18.06
N SER A 128 -4.65 -1.11 -17.46
CA SER A 128 -5.82 -1.81 -17.98
C SER A 128 -6.35 -1.09 -19.23
N LEU A 129 -5.46 -0.76 -20.15
CA LEU A 129 -5.87 -0.30 -21.45
C LEU A 129 -6.46 -1.52 -22.14
N SER A 130 -7.78 -1.46 -22.36
CA SER A 130 -8.44 -2.33 -23.30
C SER A 130 -7.69 -2.33 -24.64
N ALA A 131 -7.85 -3.38 -25.44
CA ALA A 131 -7.27 -3.44 -26.78
C ALA A 131 -7.59 -2.16 -27.59
N LEU A 132 -8.83 -1.66 -27.48
CA LEU A 132 -9.26 -0.40 -28.05
C LEU A 132 -8.48 0.80 -27.52
N ALA A 133 -8.32 0.94 -26.19
CA ALA A 133 -7.58 2.06 -25.62
C ALA A 133 -6.10 2.09 -26.06
N ARG A 134 -5.49 0.92 -26.31
CA ARG A 134 -4.14 0.82 -26.90
C ARG A 134 -4.12 1.29 -28.35
N VAL A 135 -5.06 0.84 -29.18
CA VAL A 135 -5.18 1.26 -30.59
C VAL A 135 -5.41 2.77 -30.68
N THR A 136 -6.32 3.32 -29.88
CA THR A 136 -6.63 4.75 -29.87
C THR A 136 -5.41 5.58 -29.48
N ARG A 137 -4.63 5.15 -28.46
CA ARG A 137 -3.38 5.84 -28.09
C ARG A 137 -2.34 5.80 -29.20
N THR A 138 -2.16 4.65 -29.86
CA THR A 138 -1.23 4.54 -31.00
C THR A 138 -1.64 5.47 -32.13
N ARG A 139 -2.94 5.52 -32.47
CA ARG A 139 -3.48 6.44 -33.49
C ARG A 139 -3.22 7.90 -33.13
N MET A 140 -3.53 8.32 -31.91
CA MET A 140 -3.29 9.70 -31.46
C MET A 140 -1.79 10.06 -31.53
N ARG A 141 -0.91 9.13 -31.14
CA ARG A 141 0.55 9.35 -31.21
C ARG A 141 1.03 9.51 -32.65
N LEU A 142 0.55 8.68 -33.57
CA LEU A 142 0.87 8.79 -35.00
C LEU A 142 0.38 10.11 -35.60
N GLN A 143 -0.84 10.55 -35.25
CA GLN A 143 -1.37 11.84 -35.69
C GLN A 143 -0.51 13.01 -35.19
N GLN A 144 -0.15 13.01 -33.91
CA GLN A 144 0.71 14.04 -33.32
C GLN A 144 2.12 14.06 -33.93
N THR A 145 2.70 12.88 -34.21
CA THR A 145 3.99 12.80 -34.91
C THR A 145 3.86 13.31 -36.35
N GLY A 146 2.77 12.97 -37.04
CA GLY A 146 2.49 13.47 -38.38
C GLY A 146 2.33 14.99 -38.45
N THR A 147 1.62 15.60 -37.50
CA THR A 147 1.48 17.07 -37.44
C THR A 147 2.81 17.76 -37.11
N LYS A 148 3.62 17.17 -36.21
CA LYS A 148 4.99 17.63 -35.95
C LYS A 148 5.87 17.56 -37.21
N LEU A 149 5.85 16.45 -37.94
CA LEU A 149 6.60 16.30 -39.20
C LEU A 149 6.17 17.34 -40.25
N LYS A 150 4.86 17.57 -40.43
CA LYS A 150 4.36 18.59 -41.36
C LYS A 150 4.83 19.99 -41.01
N SER A 151 4.72 20.38 -39.74
CA SER A 151 5.15 21.70 -39.28
C SER A 151 6.67 21.89 -39.38
N THR A 152 7.47 20.87 -39.08
CA THR A 152 8.92 20.88 -39.27
C THR A 152 9.30 20.96 -40.75
N GLY A 153 8.64 20.17 -41.61
CA GLY A 153 8.82 20.24 -43.06
C GLY A 153 8.51 21.64 -43.61
N ALA A 154 7.39 22.24 -43.20
CA ALA A 154 7.03 23.61 -43.59
C ALA A 154 8.09 24.64 -43.16
N LYS A 155 8.69 24.49 -41.97
CA LYS A 155 9.80 25.35 -41.53
C LYS A 155 11.04 25.19 -42.41
N VAL A 156 11.42 23.95 -42.72
CA VAL A 156 12.58 23.65 -43.59
C VAL A 156 12.37 24.21 -45.01
N PHE A 157 11.21 23.98 -45.62
CA PHE A 157 10.86 24.56 -46.93
C PHE A 157 10.89 26.09 -46.91
N LYS A 158 10.38 26.72 -45.84
CA LYS A 158 10.42 28.18 -45.70
C LYS A 158 11.87 28.70 -45.66
N VAL A 159 12.76 28.03 -44.92
CA VAL A 159 14.19 28.36 -44.85
C VAL A 159 14.87 28.19 -46.21
N ILE A 160 14.64 27.08 -46.90
CA ILE A 160 15.19 26.82 -48.24
C ILE A 160 14.69 27.86 -49.25
N SER A 161 13.40 28.19 -49.25
CA SER A 161 12.83 29.20 -50.17
C SER A 161 13.36 30.61 -49.90
N LYS A 162 13.67 30.93 -48.63
CA LYS A 162 14.25 32.22 -48.23
C LYS A 162 15.72 32.31 -48.66
N LYS A 163 16.44 31.18 -48.65
CA LYS A 163 17.82 31.08 -49.16
C LYS A 163 17.88 31.26 -50.68
N ASN A 164 16.94 30.67 -51.43
CA ASN A 164 16.88 30.81 -52.89
C ASN A 164 16.48 32.22 -53.37
N ARG A 165 15.68 32.98 -52.60
CA ARG A 165 15.34 34.38 -52.94
C ARG A 165 16.51 35.36 -52.78
N HIS A 166 17.51 35.03 -51.97
CA HIS A 166 18.72 35.85 -51.82
C HIS A 166 19.84 35.48 -52.82
N GLN A 167 19.59 34.56 -53.77
CA GLN A 167 20.55 34.13 -54.78
C GLN A 167 20.18 34.54 -56.22
N GLN A 168 19.14 35.37 -56.43
CA GLN A 168 18.94 35.99 -57.74
C GLN A 168 19.89 37.20 -57.89
N PRO A 169 20.76 37.24 -58.91
CA PRO A 169 21.60 38.39 -59.16
C PRO A 169 20.75 39.57 -59.61
N LEU A 170 21.11 40.77 -59.15
CA LEU A 170 20.63 42.03 -59.71
C LEU A 170 21.27 42.16 -61.10
N ASP A 171 20.44 42.17 -62.14
CA ASP A 171 20.83 42.72 -63.46
C ASP A 171 21.10 44.23 -63.35
#